data_AF-A0A6H1NYQ2-F1
#
_entry.id   AF-A0A6H1NYQ2-F1
#
_cell.length_a   1.000
_cell.length_b   1.000
_cell.length_c   1.000
_cell.angle_alpha   90.00
_cell.angle_beta   90.00
_cell.angle_gamma   90.00
#
_symmetry.space_group_name_H-M   'P 1'
#
loop_
_entity.id
_entity.type
_entity.pdbx_description
1 polymer ?
#
loop_
_entity_poly.entity_id
_entity_poly.type
_entity_poly.pdbx_seq_one_letter_code
_entity_poly.pdbx_strand_id
1 'polypeptide(L)'
;MHVDKNDLIAWNLEYNKFQNNQLLKTMCEEKGIDATYGVMGKAAPWYDESMSTILANGGAGQINTPISGYVLKQLGILKEG
;
A
#
# COMPACT_ATOMS: atom_id res chain seq x y z
N MET A 1 -13.18 -14.18 9.68
CA MET A 1 -11.74 -14.44 9.91
C MET A 1 -11.49 -14.20 11.39
N HIS A 2 -10.98 -15.19 12.12
CA HIS A 2 -10.53 -14.98 13.49
C HIS A 2 -9.12 -14.39 13.41
N VAL A 3 -8.89 -13.27 14.08
CA VAL A 3 -7.59 -12.62 14.16
C VAL A 3 -7.08 -12.82 15.57
N ASP A 4 -5.89 -13.39 15.71
CA ASP A 4 -5.26 -13.60 17.00
C ASP A 4 -4.02 -12.72 17.22
N LYS A 5 -3.40 -12.84 18.39
CA LYS A 5 -2.24 -12.02 18.76
C LYS A 5 -1.02 -12.30 17.88
N ASN A 6 -0.84 -13.54 17.41
CA ASN A 6 0.27 -13.89 16.54
C ASN A 6 0.10 -13.28 15.15
N ASP A 7 -1.14 -13.23 14.64
CA ASP A 7 -1.45 -12.52 13.40
C ASP A 7 -1.04 -11.04 13.49
N LEU A 8 -1.43 -10.37 14.57
CA LEU A 8 -1.09 -8.96 14.80
C LEU A 8 0.43 -8.73 14.89
N ILE A 9 1.16 -9.64 15.54
CA ILE A 9 2.64 -9.56 15.63
C ILE A 9 3.26 -9.72 14.25
N ALA A 10 2.85 -10.74 13.48
CA ALA A 10 3.38 -11.00 12.14
C ALA A 10 3.13 -9.81 11.21
N TRP A 11 1.91 -9.26 11.22
CA TRP A 11 1.56 -8.10 10.42
C TRP A 11 2.32 -6.84 10.80
N ASN A 12 2.52 -6.60 12.09
CA ASN A 12 3.33 -5.48 12.55
C ASN A 12 4.80 -5.64 12.14
N LEU A 13 5.34 -6.87 12.13
CA LEU A 13 6.69 -7.13 11.62
C LEU A 13 6.81 -6.80 10.13
N GLU A 14 5.85 -7.23 9.30
CA GLU A 14 5.86 -6.91 7.86
C GLU A 14 5.73 -5.41 7.60
N TYR A 15 4.83 -4.73 8.31
CA TYR A 15 4.72 -3.28 8.25
C TYR A 15 6.04 -2.60 8.63
N ASN A 16 6.68 -3.01 9.71
CA ASN A 16 7.95 -2.45 10.16
C ASN A 16 9.11 -2.76 9.21
N LYS A 17 9.12 -3.91 8.51
CA LYS A 17 10.12 -4.17 7.47
C LYS A 17 10.03 -3.15 6.33
N PHE A 18 8.81 -2.83 5.90
CA PHE A 18 8.59 -1.78 4.91
C PHE A 18 9.03 -0.41 5.44
N GLN A 19 8.58 -0.05 6.64
CA GLN A 19 8.93 1.23 7.27
C GLN A 19 10.43 1.35 7.57
N ASN A 20 11.17 0.25 7.74
CA ASN A 20 12.60 0.29 8.01
C ASN A 20 13.46 -0.02 6.77
N ASN A 21 12.86 -0.07 5.58
CA ASN A 21 13.61 -0.20 4.34
C ASN A 21 14.32 1.12 4.02
N GLN A 22 15.61 1.19 4.38
CA GLN A 22 16.41 2.41 4.22
C GLN A 22 16.54 2.84 2.75
N LEU A 23 16.65 1.89 1.82
CA LEU A 23 16.73 2.18 0.39
C LEU A 23 15.43 2.83 -0.10
N LEU A 24 14.28 2.29 0.31
CA LEU A 24 12.98 2.87 -0.03
C LEU A 24 12.83 4.28 0.53
N LYS A 25 13.20 4.48 1.80
CA LYS A 25 13.16 5.80 2.44
C LYS A 25 13.99 6.83 1.69
N THR A 26 15.25 6.51 1.40
CA THR A 26 16.13 7.40 0.66
C THR A 26 15.57 7.73 -0.72
N MET A 27 15.08 6.74 -1.47
CA MET A 27 14.46 6.99 -2.78
C MET A 27 13.18 7.85 -2.69
N CYS A 28 12.36 7.65 -1.66
CA CYS A 28 11.15 8.42 -1.43
C CYS A 28 11.47 9.86 -1.02
N GLU A 29 12.43 10.07 -0.12
CA GLU A 29 12.93 11.38 0.29
C GLU A 29 13.52 12.16 -0.90
N GLU A 30 14.38 11.54 -1.70
CA GLU A 30 14.97 12.13 -2.92
C GLU A 30 13.91 12.59 -3.94
N LYS A 31 12.74 11.94 -3.95
CA LYS A 31 11.63 12.22 -4.87
C LYS A 31 10.51 13.03 -4.24
N GLY A 32 10.60 13.41 -2.96
CA GLY A 32 9.54 14.09 -2.23
C GLY A 32 8.26 13.27 -2.09
N ILE A 33 8.37 11.94 -2.04
CA ILE A 33 7.24 11.01 -1.92
C ILE A 33 7.05 10.68 -0.44
N ASP A 34 5.86 10.94 0.11
CA ASP A 34 5.48 10.43 1.43
C ASP A 34 5.16 8.93 1.33
N ALA A 35 5.95 8.12 2.03
CA ALA A 35 5.82 6.66 2.09
C ALA A 35 5.24 6.16 3.42
N THR A 36 4.78 7.05 4.31
CA THR A 36 4.34 6.71 5.69
C THR A 36 3.31 5.58 5.71
N TYR A 37 2.37 5.56 4.77
CA TYR A 37 1.31 4.56 4.70
C TYR A 37 1.50 3.54 3.57
N GLY A 38 2.47 3.76 2.69
CA GLY A 38 2.64 3.07 1.42
C GLY A 38 3.13 4.03 0.33
N VAL A 39 3.42 3.53 -0.86
CA VAL A 39 3.92 4.37 -1.97
C VAL A 39 2.74 4.94 -2.75
N MET A 40 2.66 6.28 -2.83
CA MET A 40 1.68 6.96 -3.67
C MET A 40 2.01 6.80 -5.16
N GLY A 41 0.97 6.62 -5.97
CA GLY A 41 1.08 6.55 -7.42
C GLY A 41 -0.23 6.90 -8.10
N LYS A 42 -0.27 6.72 -9.43
CA LYS A 42 -1.50 6.81 -10.22
C LYS A 42 -1.86 5.44 -10.76
N ALA A 43 -3.14 5.09 -10.69
CA ALA A 43 -3.65 3.89 -11.33
C ALA A 43 -3.39 3.96 -12.83
N ALA A 44 -2.83 2.89 -13.40
CA ALA A 44 -2.68 2.76 -14.84
C ALA A 44 -4.06 2.56 -15.49
N PRO A 45 -4.21 2.85 -16.80
CA PRO A 45 -5.41 2.47 -17.52
C PRO A 45 -5.61 0.96 -17.47
N TRP A 46 -6.86 0.53 -17.30
CA TRP A 46 -7.24 -0.87 -17.31
C TRP A 46 -7.80 -1.22 -18.68
N TYR A 47 -7.27 -2.29 -19.28
CA TYR A 47 -7.71 -2.83 -20.56
C TYR A 47 -8.43 -4.17 -20.38
N ASP A 48 -9.18 -4.57 -21.39
CA ASP A 48 -9.68 -5.93 -21.52
C ASP A 48 -8.53 -6.95 -21.69
N GLU A 49 -8.85 -8.25 -21.64
CA GLU A 49 -7.85 -9.32 -21.79
C GLU A 49 -7.10 -9.24 -23.13
N SER A 50 -7.75 -8.71 -24.17
CA SER A 50 -7.15 -8.52 -25.50
C SER A 50 -6.24 -7.28 -25.60
N MET A 51 -6.15 -6.48 -24.54
CA MET A 51 -5.40 -5.21 -24.49
C MET A 51 -5.79 -4.20 -25.57
N SER A 52 -6.96 -4.38 -26.19
CA SER A 52 -7.40 -3.59 -27.35
C SER A 52 -8.47 -2.58 -26.98
N THR A 53 -9.17 -2.78 -25.86
CA THR A 53 -10.22 -1.89 -25.38
C THR A 53 -9.88 -1.36 -23.99
N ILE A 54 -9.87 -0.04 -23.82
CA ILE A 54 -9.74 0.60 -22.51
C ILE A 54 -11.06 0.44 -21.76
N LEU A 55 -11.02 -0.23 -20.61
CA LEU A 55 -12.13 -0.38 -19.66
C LEU A 55 -12.17 0.76 -18.63
N ALA A 56 -10.99 1.25 -18.23
CA ALA A 56 -10.87 2.40 -17.34
C ALA A 56 -9.65 3.25 -17.71
N ASN A 57 -9.80 4.57 -17.73
CA ASN A 57 -8.72 5.49 -18.13
C ASN A 57 -7.57 5.57 -17.12
N GLY A 58 -7.73 5.02 -15.91
CA GLY A 58 -6.77 5.20 -14.83
C GLY A 58 -6.67 6.65 -14.37
N GLY A 59 -5.50 7.05 -13.87
CA GLY A 59 -5.20 8.41 -13.43
C GLY A 59 -5.62 8.73 -11.99
N ALA A 60 -6.48 7.90 -11.38
CA ALA A 60 -6.83 8.00 -9.97
C ALA A 60 -5.58 7.85 -9.10
N GLY A 61 -5.47 8.69 -8.06
CA GLY A 61 -4.44 8.52 -7.04
C GLY A 61 -4.63 7.20 -6.30
N GLN A 62 -3.54 6.48 -6.07
CA GLN A 62 -3.53 5.23 -5.33
C GLN A 62 -2.38 5.21 -4.32
N ILE A 63 -2.57 4.48 -3.23
CA ILE A 63 -1.52 4.20 -2.24
C ILE A 63 -1.30 2.69 -2.27
N ASN A 64 -0.11 2.26 -2.65
CA ASN A 64 0.27 0.86 -2.58
C ASN A 64 0.85 0.56 -1.21
N THR A 65 0.09 -0.14 -0.38
CA THR A 65 0.42 -0.45 1.01
C THR A 65 1.17 -1.79 1.10
N PRO A 66 2.15 -1.94 2.01
CA PRO A 66 2.92 -3.19 2.15
C PRO A 66 2.09 -4.38 2.65
N ILE A 67 0.97 -4.09 3.28
CA ILE A 67 0.00 -5.03 3.83
C ILE A 67 -1.41 -4.55 3.47
N SER A 68 -2.41 -5.42 3.51
CA SER A 68 -3.77 -5.06 3.10
C SER A 68 -4.38 -3.95 3.98
N GLY A 69 -5.30 -3.17 3.41
CA GLY A 69 -6.02 -2.14 4.16
C GLY A 69 -6.78 -2.68 5.38
N TYR A 70 -7.25 -3.93 5.32
CA TYR A 70 -7.84 -4.60 6.49
C TYR A 70 -6.84 -4.75 7.64
N VAL A 71 -5.63 -5.21 7.34
CA VAL A 71 -4.56 -5.36 8.34
C VAL A 71 -4.17 -4.01 8.91
N LEU A 72 -4.05 -2.98 8.08
CA LEU A 72 -3.77 -1.62 8.55
C LEU A 72 -4.84 -1.09 9.52
N LYS A 73 -6.11 -1.45 9.32
CA LYS A 73 -7.19 -1.16 10.28
C LYS A 73 -7.03 -1.94 11.58
N GLN A 74 -6.71 -3.23 11.51
CA GLN A 74 -6.46 -4.07 12.70
C GLN A 74 -5.26 -3.58 13.52
N LEU A 75 -4.23 -3.04 12.87
CA LEU A 75 -3.07 -2.42 13.52
C LEU A 75 -3.33 -1.00 14.04
N GLY A 76 -4.51 -0.41 13.76
CA GLY A 76 -4.86 0.96 14.17
C GLY A 76 -4.16 2.07 13.38
N ILE A 77 -3.52 1.73 12.25
CA ILE A 77 -2.80 2.67 11.36
C ILE A 77 -3.79 3.43 10.47
N LEU A 78 -4.76 2.71 9.89
CA LEU A 78 -5.90 3.31 9.21
C LEU A 78 -7.12 3.29 10.14
N LYS A 79 -7.89 4.37 10.13
CA LYS A 79 -9.16 4.47 10.84
C LYS A 79 -10.28 4.72 9.83
N GLU A 80 -11.45 4.15 10.08
CA GLU A 80 -12.65 4.56 9.35
C GLU A 80 -13.01 5.98 9.80
N GLY A 81 -13.33 6.84 8.83
CA GLY A 81 -13.80 8.20 9.04
C GLY A 81 -15.32 8.26 8.98
#